data_AF-A0A2L2ZBJ4-F1
#
_entry.id   AF-A0A2L2ZBJ4-F1
#
_cell.length_a   1.000
_cell.length_b   1.000
_cell.length_c   1.000
_cell.angle_alpha   90.00
_cell.angle_beta   90.00
_cell.angle_gamma   90.00
#
_symmetry.space_group_name_H-M   'P 1'
#
loop_
_entity.id
_entity.type
_entity.pdbx_description
1 polymer ?
#
loop_
_entity_poly.entity_id
_entity_poly.type
_entity_poly.pdbx_seq_one_letter_code
_entity_poly.pdbx_strand_id
1 'polypeptide(L)'
;ENCPNRAAEGNSCLMVSDTGMCRGYFPKFHYAAKTGQYKEYIYGGCGGNGTRFATEVECVKICSSIILHEDKAAVCDVPIERGLCLA
;
A
#
# COMPACT_ATOMS: atom_id res chain seq x y z
N GLU A 1 -9.72 -23.59 -6.90
CA GLU A 1 -9.21 -23.26 -5.55
C GLU A 1 -8.71 -21.82 -5.54
N ASN A 2 -9.26 -21.02 -4.61
CA ASN A 2 -9.25 -19.55 -4.58
C ASN A 2 -7.83 -18.96 -4.61
N CYS A 3 -7.50 -18.17 -5.64
CA CYS A 3 -6.27 -17.39 -5.65
C CYS A 3 -6.40 -16.32 -4.55
N PRO A 4 -5.46 -16.21 -3.58
CA PRO A 4 -5.57 -15.21 -2.54
C PRO A 4 -5.50 -13.83 -3.20
N ASN A 5 -6.68 -13.21 -3.39
CA ASN A 5 -6.82 -11.82 -3.79
C ASN A 5 -6.22 -10.96 -2.68
N ARG A 6 -4.89 -10.80 -2.74
CA ARG A 6 -4.12 -9.95 -1.83
C ARG A 6 -4.40 -8.46 -2.06
N ALA A 7 -5.31 -8.14 -2.99
CA ALA A 7 -5.77 -6.81 -3.34
C ALA A 7 -7.01 -6.35 -2.54
N ALA A 8 -7.60 -7.19 -1.67
CA ALA A 8 -8.91 -6.91 -1.06
C ALA A 8 -8.95 -6.79 0.47
N GLU A 9 -7.81 -6.73 1.16
CA GLU A 9 -7.78 -6.18 2.52
C GLU A 9 -7.21 -4.77 2.43
N GLY A 10 -7.96 -3.76 2.87
CA GLY A 10 -7.65 -2.35 2.70
C GLY A 10 -6.18 -2.03 2.94
N ASN A 11 -5.43 -1.85 1.85
CA ASN A 11 -4.01 -1.56 1.91
C ASN A 11 -3.83 -0.24 2.64
N SER A 12 -3.37 -0.29 3.90
CA SER A 12 -3.13 0.89 4.73
C SER A 12 -2.28 1.92 3.98
N CYS A 13 -1.36 1.49 3.13
CA CYS A 13 -0.57 2.40 2.29
C CYS A 13 -1.38 3.31 1.32
N LEU A 14 -2.59 2.94 0.93
CA LEU A 14 -3.41 3.71 -0.03
C LEU A 14 -4.38 4.69 0.64
N MET A 15 -4.56 4.62 1.97
CA MET A 15 -5.45 5.56 2.65
C MET A 15 -4.74 6.89 2.88
N VAL A 16 -5.52 7.98 2.91
CA VAL A 16 -5.02 9.32 3.22
C VAL A 16 -4.57 9.36 4.68
N SER A 17 -3.41 9.94 4.98
CA SER A 17 -2.93 10.08 6.37
C SER A 17 -3.93 10.85 7.24
N ASP A 18 -4.15 10.36 8.46
CA ASP A 18 -5.08 10.94 9.42
C ASP A 18 -4.36 11.27 10.74
N THR A 19 -4.32 12.57 11.09
CA THR A 19 -3.76 13.07 12.35
C THR A 19 -4.54 12.55 13.57
N GLY A 20 -5.81 12.23 13.42
CA GLY A 20 -6.69 11.87 14.54
C GLY A 20 -7.12 13.08 15.38
N MET A 21 -7.82 12.80 16.48
CA MET A 21 -8.48 13.82 17.30
C MET A 21 -7.59 14.43 18.41
N CYS A 22 -6.50 13.74 18.77
CA CYS A 22 -5.55 14.25 19.76
C CYS A 22 -4.61 15.28 19.15
N ARG A 23 -3.96 16.08 20.00
CA ARG A 23 -3.08 17.20 19.59
C ARG A 23 -1.62 17.00 19.98
N GLY A 24 -1.19 15.75 20.12
CA GLY A 24 0.22 15.41 20.30
C GLY A 24 1.03 15.63 19.02
N TYR A 25 2.34 15.71 19.17
CA TYR A 25 3.28 15.88 18.06
C TYR A 25 4.09 14.60 17.88
N PHE A 26 3.62 13.71 17.00
CA PHE A 26 4.31 12.46 16.70
C PHE A 26 4.59 12.38 15.19
N PRO A 27 5.81 12.69 14.73
CA PRO A 27 6.17 12.52 13.32
C PRO A 27 6.09 11.05 12.93
N LYS A 28 5.41 10.79 11.81
CA LYS A 28 5.18 9.46 11.23
C LYS A 28 5.31 9.54 9.72
N PHE A 29 5.62 8.41 9.09
CA PHE A 29 5.71 8.29 7.64
C PHE A 29 4.47 7.63 7.07
N HIS A 30 4.08 8.04 5.87
CA HIS A 30 3.02 7.42 5.10
C HIS A 30 3.34 7.44 3.60
N TYR A 31 2.69 6.56 2.83
CA TYR A 31 2.75 6.61 1.37
C TYR A 31 1.64 7.54 0.85
N ALA A 32 2.02 8.55 0.08
CA ALA A 32 1.11 9.49 -0.55
C ALA A 32 0.78 9.02 -1.96
N ALA A 33 -0.20 8.13 -2.09
CA ALA A 33 -0.59 7.49 -3.35
C ALA A 33 -0.87 8.49 -4.49
N LYS A 34 -1.44 9.67 -4.19
CA LYS A 34 -1.67 10.74 -5.17
C LYS A 34 -0.40 11.26 -5.86
N THR A 35 0.72 11.23 -5.16
CA THR A 35 2.03 11.72 -5.64
C THR A 35 3.04 10.60 -5.85
N GLY A 36 2.74 9.38 -5.42
CA GLY A 36 3.68 8.26 -5.41
C GLY A 36 4.89 8.46 -4.50
N GLN A 37 4.78 9.29 -3.45
CA GLN A 37 5.91 9.69 -2.61
C GLN A 37 5.73 9.20 -1.17
N TYR A 38 6.83 8.92 -0.49
CA TYR A 38 6.87 8.67 0.96
C TYR A 38 7.02 10.00 1.68
N LYS A 39 6.08 10.33 2.57
CA LYS A 39 6.03 11.64 3.23
C LYS A 39 5.87 11.51 4.73
N GLU A 40 6.49 12.43 5.46
CA GLU A 40 6.27 12.62 6.88
C GLU A 40 4.97 13.41 7.12
N TYR A 41 4.24 13.04 8.17
CA TYR A 41 3.08 13.77 8.69
C TYR A 41 3.06 13.70 10.22
N ILE A 42 2.28 14.60 10.85
CA ILE A 42 2.12 14.61 12.30
C ILE A 42 0.87 13.81 12.69
N TYR A 43 1.09 12.75 13.48
CA TYR A 43 0.04 12.02 14.17
C TYR A 43 -0.23 12.66 15.54
N GLY A 44 -1.50 12.83 15.87
CA GLY A 44 -1.98 13.47 17.09
C GLY A 44 -1.85 12.61 18.35
N GLY A 45 -1.56 11.31 18.22
CA GLY A 45 -1.36 10.40 19.36
C GLY A 45 -2.58 9.56 19.75
N CYS A 46 -3.78 9.83 19.19
CA CYS A 46 -4.95 8.96 19.34
C CYS A 46 -5.88 9.03 18.12
N GLY A 47 -6.70 7.99 17.91
CA GLY A 47 -7.56 7.86 16.73
C GLY A 47 -6.74 7.67 15.45
N GLY A 48 -7.23 8.19 14.33
CA GLY A 48 -6.59 8.11 13.02
C GLY A 48 -6.76 6.75 12.34
N ASN A 49 -6.03 6.52 11.24
CA ASN A 49 -6.02 5.26 10.50
C ASN A 49 -4.66 4.55 10.52
N GLY A 50 -4.57 3.38 9.90
CA GLY A 50 -3.40 2.49 9.94
C GLY A 50 -2.19 2.93 9.09
N THR A 51 -2.20 4.12 8.48
CA THR A 51 -1.20 4.53 7.47
C THR A 51 0.04 5.17 8.08
N ARG A 52 0.45 4.68 9.26
CA ARG A 52 1.46 5.33 10.09
C ARG A 52 2.64 4.40 10.32
N PHE A 53 3.81 4.81 9.84
CA PHE A 53 5.06 4.08 10.03
C PHE A 53 6.03 4.91 10.86
N ALA A 54 6.88 4.25 11.64
CA ALA A 54 7.85 4.94 12.50
C ALA A 54 9.02 5.50 11.70
N THR A 55 9.36 4.88 10.57
CA THR A 55 10.46 5.27 9.70
C THR A 55 10.07 5.24 8.23
N GLU A 56 10.78 6.03 7.42
CA GLU A 56 10.62 6.00 5.96
C GLU A 56 10.92 4.61 5.40
N VAL A 57 11.98 3.94 5.88
CA VAL A 57 12.38 2.61 5.42
C VAL A 57 11.29 1.56 5.67
N GLU A 58 10.64 1.61 6.84
CA GLU A 58 9.49 0.76 7.15
C GLU A 58 8.33 1.02 6.20
N CYS A 59 8.01 2.29 5.96
CA CYS A 59 6.96 2.68 5.02
C CYS A 59 7.25 2.18 3.59
N VAL A 60 8.48 2.36 3.10
CA VAL A 60 8.93 1.85 1.81
C VAL A 60 8.80 0.35 1.77
N LYS A 61 9.35 -0.37 2.74
CA LYS A 61 9.33 -1.84 2.77
C LYS A 61 7.91 -2.42 2.74
N ILE A 62 6.95 -1.76 3.39
CA ILE A 62 5.57 -2.23 3.46
C ILE A 62 4.77 -1.83 2.21
N CYS A 63 4.98 -0.62 1.71
CA CYS A 63 4.16 -0.05 0.64
C CYS A 63 4.76 -0.18 -0.77
N SER A 64 6.06 -0.47 -0.91
CA SER A 64 6.72 -0.61 -2.22
C SER A 64 6.24 -1.83 -3.01
N SER A 65 5.69 -2.84 -2.32
CA SER A 65 5.12 -4.04 -2.94
C SER A 65 3.68 -3.87 -3.38
N ILE A 66 3.07 -2.69 -3.15
CA ILE A 66 1.80 -2.35 -3.79
C ILE A 66 2.12 -2.03 -5.23
N ILE A 67 2.12 -3.10 -6.03
CA ILE A 67 1.77 -2.98 -7.42
C ILE A 67 0.37 -2.37 -7.37
N LEU A 68 0.28 -1.06 -7.63
CA LEU A 68 -0.93 -0.52 -8.24
C LEU A 68 -1.07 -1.36 -9.50
N HIS A 69 -1.83 -2.45 -9.42
CA HIS A 69 -2.40 -3.08 -10.58
C HIS A 69 -3.34 -2.01 -11.12
N GLU A 70 -2.76 -1.01 -11.78
CA GLU A 70 -3.42 -0.32 -12.85
C GLU A 70 -3.63 -1.43 -13.85
N ASP A 71 -4.85 -1.99 -13.85
CA ASP A 71 -5.27 -3.15 -14.62
C ASP A 71 -4.76 -3.04 -16.06
N LYS A 72 -3.53 -3.53 -16.30
CA LYS A 72 -2.98 -3.76 -17.62
C LYS A 72 -3.22 -5.22 -17.90
N ALA A 73 -4.23 -5.40 -18.75
CA ALA A 73 -4.77 -6.64 -19.28
C ALA A 73 -5.52 -7.48 -18.23
N ALA A 74 -6.80 -7.70 -18.48
CA ALA A 74 -7.47 -8.83 -17.87
C ALA A 74 -6.66 -10.10 -18.22
N VAL A 75 -6.68 -11.12 -17.38
CA VAL A 75 -6.07 -12.43 -17.68
C VAL A 75 -6.50 -12.95 -19.07
N CYS A 76 -7.70 -12.56 -19.51
CA CYS A 76 -8.27 -12.86 -20.83
C CYS A 76 -7.57 -12.14 -22.01
N ASP A 77 -6.86 -11.04 -21.77
CA ASP A 77 -6.21 -10.20 -22.79
C ASP A 77 -4.70 -10.50 -22.93
N VAL A 78 -4.15 -11.38 -22.08
CA VAL A 78 -2.75 -11.80 -22.15
C VAL A 78 -2.61 -12.91 -23.21
N PRO A 79 -1.61 -12.86 -24.10
CA PRO A 79 -1.38 -13.92 -25.07
C PRO A 79 -1.07 -15.26 -24.37
N ILE A 80 -1.69 -16.33 -24.87
CA ILE A 80 -1.48 -17.68 -24.33
C ILE A 80 -0.07 -18.15 -24.73
N GLU A 81 0.85 -18.16 -23.76
CA GLU A 81 2.16 -18.79 -23.94
C GLU A 81 2.15 -20.23 -23.41
N ARG A 82 2.59 -21.19 -24.23
CA ARG A 82 2.76 -22.59 -23.81
C ARG A 82 4.09 -22.72 -23.05
N GLY A 83 4.01 -22.99 -21.75
CA GLY A 83 5.17 -23.26 -20.92
C GLY A 83 5.85 -24.60 -21.27
N LEU A 84 7.11 -24.73 -20.87
CA LEU A 84 7.87 -25.96 -21.04
C LEU A 84 7.35 -27.05 -20.08
N CYS A 85 6.76 -28.11 -20.62
CA CYS A 85 6.43 -29.30 -19.84
C CYS A 85 7.71 -30.12 -19.64
N LEU A 86 8.15 -30.28 -18.39
CA LEU A 86 9.13 -31.30 -18.04
C LEU A 86 8.38 -32.61 -17.74
N ALA A 87 8.85 -33.69 -18.35
CA ALA A 87 8.24 -35.02 -18.33
C ALA A 87 8.31 -35.70 -16.96
#